data_AF-A0A9E4D2B5-F1
#
_entry.id   AF-A0A9E4D2B5-F1
#
_cell.length_a   1.000
_cell.length_b   1.000
_cell.length_c   1.000
_cell.angle_alpha   90.00
_cell.angle_beta   90.00
_cell.angle_gamma   90.00
#
_symmetry.space_group_name_H-M   'P 1'
#
loop_
_entity.id
_entity.type
_entity.pdbx_description
1 polymer ?
#
loop_
_entity_poly.entity_id
_entity_poly.type
_entity_poly.pdbx_seq_one_letter_code
_entity_poly.pdbx_strand_id
1 'polypeptide(L)' 'MKGHELQDDLDRVADSLDTLSEALAELGIAALRAAIDDPDSDGRRPEVEKRISRARRSVEKAAVILRNESTAGML' A
#
# COMPACT_ATOMS: atom_id res chain seq x y z
N MET A 1 12.37 -28.65 2.11
CA MET A 1 11.58 -28.04 3.21
C MET A 1 11.77 -26.54 3.32
N LYS A 2 13.01 -26.00 3.48
CA LYS A 2 13.23 -24.54 3.63
C LYS A 2 12.75 -23.65 2.47
N GLY A 3 12.70 -24.16 1.24
CA GLY A 3 12.22 -23.39 0.10
C GLY A 3 10.73 -23.08 0.17
N HIS A 4 9.92 -24.02 0.65
CA HIS A 4 8.46 -23.84 0.79
C HIS A 4 8.13 -22.82 1.89
N GLU A 5 8.85 -22.89 3.01
CA GLU A 5 8.69 -21.96 4.14
C GLU A 5 9.00 -20.49 3.74
N LEU A 6 10.00 -20.27 2.88
CA LEU A 6 10.30 -18.94 2.36
C LEU A 6 9.18 -18.40 1.43
N GLN A 7 8.60 -19.24 0.57
CA GLN A 7 7.49 -18.82 -0.28
C GLN A 7 6.25 -18.44 0.54
N ASP A 8 5.90 -19.27 1.53
CA ASP A 8 4.79 -18.99 2.43
C ASP A 8 5.00 -17.65 3.18
N ASP A 9 6.23 -17.36 3.60
CA ASP A 9 6.56 -16.08 4.24
C ASP A 9 6.48 -14.90 3.27
N LEU A 10 6.95 -15.05 2.02
CA LEU A 10 6.84 -14.00 1.01
C LEU A 10 5.39 -13.66 0.70
N ASP A 11 4.52 -14.67 0.56
CA ASP A 11 3.10 -14.48 0.32
C ASP A 11 2.41 -13.82 1.53
N ARG A 12 2.75 -14.25 2.75
CA ARG A 12 2.22 -13.63 3.98
C ARG A 12 2.62 -12.16 4.10
N VAL A 13 3.85 -11.80 3.73
CA VAL A 13 4.28 -10.40 3.71
C VAL A 13 3.55 -9.63 2.62
N ALA A 14 3.37 -10.21 1.42
CA ALA A 14 2.59 -9.57 0.35
C ALA A 14 1.14 -9.29 0.79
N ASP A 15 0.46 -10.23 1.44
CA ASP A 15 -0.91 -10.05 1.97
C ASP A 15 -0.97 -8.94 3.02
N SER A 16 0.06 -8.85 3.87
CA SER A 16 0.18 -7.79 4.87
C SER A 16 0.36 -6.41 4.22
N LEU A 17 1.13 -6.34 3.13
CA LEU A 17 1.31 -5.12 2.35
C LEU A 17 0.02 -4.71 1.65
N ASP A 18 -0.76 -5.65 1.13
CA ASP A 18 -2.07 -5.35 0.53
C ASP A 18 -3.03 -4.75 1.57
N THR A 19 -3.10 -5.34 2.77
CA THR A 19 -3.87 -4.80 3.90
C THR A 19 -3.42 -3.37 4.26
N LEU A 20 -2.11 -3.12 4.29
CA LEU A 20 -1.56 -1.79 4.54
C LEU A 20 -1.90 -0.81 3.41
N SER A 21 -1.94 -1.27 2.15
CA SER A 21 -2.30 -0.45 1.00
C SER A 21 -3.75 0.04 1.07
N GLU A 22 -4.66 -0.81 1.56
CA GLU A 22 -6.07 -0.47 1.79
C GLU A 22 -6.19 0.56 2.91
N ALA A 23 -5.49 0.34 4.04
CA ALA A 23 -5.46 1.31 5.13
C ALA A 23 -4.91 2.68 4.69
N LEU A 24 -3.89 2.71 3.82
CA LEU A 24 -3.38 3.94 3.22
C LEU A 24 -4.39 4.59 2.28
N ALA A 25 -5.21 3.82 1.57
CA ALA A 25 -6.29 4.37 0.74
C ALA A 25 -7.33 5.09 1.60
N GLU A 26 -7.77 4.46 2.70
CA GLU A 26 -8.72 5.05 3.65
C GLU A 26 -8.18 6.33 4.30
N LEU A 27 -6.89 6.33 4.69
CA LEU A 27 -6.23 7.55 5.19
C LEU A 27 -6.16 8.66 4.12
N GLY A 28 -5.94 8.30 2.86
CA GLY A 28 -5.96 9.24 1.75
C GLY A 28 -7.33 9.88 1.58
N ILE A 29 -8.40 9.08 1.63
CA ILE A 29 -9.79 9.56 1.57
C ILE A 29 -10.11 10.47 2.76
N ALA A 30 -9.72 10.08 3.97
CA ALA A 30 -9.91 10.89 5.17
C ALA A 30 -9.21 12.26 5.04
N ALA A 31 -7.97 12.28 4.51
CA ALA A 31 -7.24 13.52 4.26
C ALA A 31 -7.90 14.41 3.20
N LEU A 32 -8.51 13.83 2.15
CA LEU A 32 -9.29 14.60 1.17
C LEU A 32 -10.55 15.19 1.80
N ARG A 33 -11.29 14.39 2.58
CA ARG A 33 -12.51 14.86 3.26
C ARG A 33 -12.22 16.01 4.22
N ALA A 34 -11.19 15.87 5.04
CA ALA A 34 -10.77 16.93 5.95
C ALA A 34 -10.46 18.25 5.22
N ALA A 35 -9.86 18.18 4.02
CA ALA A 35 -9.57 19.37 3.22
C ALA A 35 -10.78 19.97 2.49
N ILE A 36 -11.85 19.19 2.29
CA ILE A 36 -13.13 19.69 1.79
C ILE A 36 -13.90 20.41 2.90
N ASP A 37 -13.84 19.87 4.11
CA ASP A 37 -14.54 20.41 5.28
C ASP A 37 -13.81 21.62 5.91
N ASP A 38 -12.56 21.87 5.51
CA ASP A 38 -11.75 23.02 5.95
C ASP A 38 -12.15 24.29 5.17
N PRO A 39 -12.77 25.30 5.83
CA PRO A 39 -13.20 26.53 5.19
C PRO A 39 -12.04 27.41 4.68
N ASP A 40 -10.83 27.19 5.19
CA ASP A 40 -9.62 27.92 4.79
C ASP A 40 -8.83 27.20 3.67
N SER A 41 -9.34 26.07 3.19
CA SER A 41 -8.75 25.28 2.12
C SER A 41 -8.69 26.04 0.80
N ASP A 42 -7.53 26.00 0.13
CA ASP A 42 -7.32 26.61 -1.20
C ASP A 42 -7.88 25.75 -2.35
N GLY A 43 -8.60 24.68 -2.03
CA GLY A 43 -9.18 23.72 -2.97
C GLY A 43 -8.15 22.81 -3.66
N ARG A 44 -6.86 22.90 -3.31
CA ARG A 44 -5.83 22.01 -3.87
C ARG A 44 -5.75 20.71 -3.09
N ARG A 45 -5.27 19.69 -3.80
CA ARG A 45 -4.93 18.40 -3.21
C ARG A 45 -3.92 18.57 -2.06
N PRO A 46 -4.23 18.13 -0.82
CA PRO A 46 -3.35 18.29 0.34
C PRO A 46 -2.00 17.59 0.17
N GLU A 47 -0.92 18.22 0.64
CA GLU A 47 0.42 17.61 0.60
C GLU A 47 0.52 16.29 1.38
N VAL A 48 -0.20 16.19 2.50
CA VAL A 48 -0.28 14.95 3.28
C VAL A 48 -0.88 13.81 2.45
N GLU A 49 -1.96 14.08 1.72
CA GLU A 49 -2.60 13.08 0.89
C GLU A 49 -1.71 12.69 -0.31
N LYS A 50 -1.00 13.65 -0.94
CA LYS A 50 0.00 13.33 -1.98
C LYS A 50 1.05 12.35 -1.48
N ARG A 51 1.52 12.51 -0.23
CA ARG A 51 2.50 11.60 0.39
C ARG A 51 1.88 10.23 0.67
N ILE A 52 0.65 10.17 1.20
CA ILE A 52 -0.09 8.93 1.43
C ILE A 52 -0.26 8.15 0.12
N SER A 53 -0.70 8.81 -0.95
CA SER A 53 -0.84 8.21 -2.28
C SER A 53 0.49 7.71 -2.87
N ARG A 54 1.63 8.34 -2.54
CA ARG A 54 2.95 7.81 -2.93
C ARG A 54 3.30 6.57 -2.12
N ALA A 55 3.12 6.61 -0.79
CA ALA A 55 3.38 5.48 0.08
C ALA A 55 2.55 4.25 -0.33
N ARG A 56 1.25 4.44 -0.61
CA ARG A 56 0.35 3.37 -1.06
C ARG A 56 0.88 2.67 -2.31
N ARG A 57 1.26 3.43 -3.34
CA ARG A 57 1.83 2.87 -4.59
C ARG A 57 3.14 2.14 -4.37
N SER A 58 3.99 2.62 -3.46
CA SER A 58 5.23 1.92 -3.10
C SER A 58 4.95 0.58 -2.42
N VAL A 59 3.94 0.52 -1.55
CA VAL A 59 3.50 -0.70 -0.86
C VAL A 59 2.88 -1.70 -1.85
N GLU A 60 1.96 -1.26 -2.72
CA GLU A 60 1.38 -2.10 -3.79
C GLU A 60 2.47 -2.71 -4.68
N LYS A 61 3.45 -1.89 -5.08
CA LYS A 61 4.58 -2.36 -5.90
C LYS A 61 5.42 -3.41 -5.17
N ALA A 62 5.66 -3.22 -3.88
CA ALA A 62 6.39 -4.17 -3.06
C ALA A 62 5.64 -5.51 -2.97
N ALA A 63 4.32 -5.49 -2.73
CA ALA A 63 3.49 -6.70 -2.70
C ALA A 63 3.60 -7.51 -4.00
N VAL A 64 3.48 -6.82 -5.15
CA VAL A 64 3.62 -7.45 -6.48
C VAL A 64 5.00 -8.09 -6.67
N ILE A 65 6.08 -7.40 -6.26
CA ILE A 65 7.44 -7.95 -6.37
C ILE A 65 7.56 -9.24 -5.54
N LEU A 66 7.08 -9.25 -4.30
CA LEU A 66 7.18 -10.43 -3.44
C LEU A 66 6.37 -11.62 -3.97
N ARG A 67 5.16 -11.39 -4.51
CA ARG A 67 4.36 -12.46 -5.13
C ARG A 67 5.03 -13.03 -6.39
N ASN A 68 5.70 -12.20 -7.17
CA ASN A 68 6.44 -12.67 -8.34
C ASN A 68 7.61 -13.56 -7.93
N GLU A 69 8.33 -13.22 -6.85
CA GLU A 69 9.40 -14.06 -6.30
C GLU A 69 8.84 -15.37 -5.69
N SER A 70 7.68 -15.32 -5.01
CA SER A 70 6.97 -16.51 -4.54
C SER A 70 6.57 -17.45 -5.70
N THR A 71 6.12 -16.87 -6.80
CA THR A 71 5.71 -17.65 -7.98
C THR A 71 6.94 -18.21 -8.74
N ALA A 72 8.01 -17.44 -8.88
CA ALA A 72 9.21 -17.83 -9.61
C ALA A 72 9.95 -19.01 -8.98
N GLY A 73 9.94 -19.14 -7.65
CA GLY A 73 10.57 -20.28 -6.96
C GLY A 73 9.70 -21.55 -6.87
N MET A 74 8.50 -21.56 -7.46
CA MET A 74 7.65 -22.75 -7.57
C MET A 74 7.86 -23.57 -8.87
N LEU A 75 8.60 -23.03 -9.85
CA LEU A 75 8.94 -23.68 -11.12
C LEU A 75 10.28 -24.43 -11.04
#